data_AF-A0AA94XUZ7-F1
#
_entry.id   AF-A0AA94XUZ7-F1
#
_cell.length_a   1.000
_cell.length_b   1.000
_cell.length_c   1.000
_cell.angle_alpha   90.00
_cell.angle_beta   90.00
_cell.angle_gamma   90.00
#
_symmetry.space_group_name_H-M   'P 1'
#
loop_
_entity.id
_entity.type
_entity.pdbx_description
1 polymer ?
#
loop_
_entity_poly.entity_id
_entity_poly.type
_entity_poly.pdbx_seq_one_letter_code
_entity_poly.pdbx_strand_id
1 'polypeptide(L)'
;MQFKKINVALSVCAILIVSTIVGQPAGATITEFSTNERQILGEAQADELYVVGPSGDRFYPDRLSASLKFVGTPANYWSPCGIFDKNNKMVRKFNRQAIKGLSGKTGNLRCGWHKNAKGSTKATGVGFRHIKAGHMSQWENQAVFLRANWREMADWATNEALNHSCKKGYFKSQGKAKYVAPYQIRDSRDRVIRRFAVYVVVGAKDQNVITSYPRDGRYSCSL
;
A
#
# COMPACT_ATOMS: atom_id res chain seq x y z
N MET A 1 -40.33 -31.37 18.69
CA MET A 1 -39.13 -30.56 18.38
C MET A 1 -38.61 -29.97 19.69
N GLN A 2 -37.48 -30.48 20.18
CA GLN A 2 -36.87 -30.03 21.44
C GLN A 2 -35.91 -28.86 21.19
N PHE A 3 -36.07 -27.77 21.95
CA PHE A 3 -35.08 -26.69 22.02
C PHE A 3 -34.17 -26.90 23.23
N LYS A 4 -32.89 -27.16 22.95
CA LYS A 4 -31.82 -27.32 23.93
C LYS A 4 -31.38 -25.92 24.41
N LYS A 5 -31.54 -25.63 25.70
CA LYS A 5 -30.96 -24.46 26.36
C LYS A 5 -29.46 -24.72 26.61
N ILE A 6 -28.60 -23.81 26.17
CA ILE A 6 -27.17 -23.82 26.48
C ILE A 6 -26.95 -22.79 27.60
N ASN A 7 -26.56 -23.27 28.78
CA ASN A 7 -26.08 -22.44 29.88
C ASN A 7 -24.57 -22.23 29.69
N VAL A 8 -24.13 -20.98 29.54
CA VAL A 8 -22.71 -20.60 29.58
C VAL A 8 -22.41 -20.09 30.99
N ALA A 9 -21.62 -20.84 31.74
CA ALA A 9 -21.11 -20.44 33.04
C ALA A 9 -19.93 -19.48 32.86
N LEU A 10 -20.05 -18.25 33.35
CA LEU A 10 -18.91 -17.35 33.57
C LEU A 10 -18.23 -17.74 34.89
N SER A 11 -16.98 -18.18 34.82
CA SER A 11 -16.12 -18.34 35.99
C SER A 11 -15.39 -17.02 36.25
N VAL A 12 -15.75 -16.34 37.33
CA VAL A 12 -15.00 -15.18 37.86
C VAL A 12 -14.17 -15.70 39.03
N CYS A 13 -12.86 -15.89 38.81
CA CYS A 13 -11.93 -16.23 39.87
C CYS A 13 -11.44 -14.94 40.54
N ALA A 14 -11.96 -14.69 41.75
CA ALA A 14 -11.43 -13.69 42.66
C ALA A 14 -10.16 -14.24 43.33
N ILE A 15 -9.04 -13.53 43.19
CA ILE A 15 -7.80 -13.85 43.89
C ILE A 15 -7.82 -13.10 45.23
N LEU A 16 -7.91 -13.85 46.33
CA LEU A 16 -7.69 -13.39 47.69
C LEU A 16 -6.18 -13.27 47.94
N ILE A 17 -5.72 -12.06 48.25
CA ILE A 17 -4.36 -11.79 48.72
C ILE A 17 -4.35 -12.03 50.23
N VAL A 18 -3.73 -13.13 50.67
CA VAL A 18 -3.35 -13.34 52.07
C VAL A 18 -1.93 -12.80 52.23
N SER A 19 -1.80 -11.75 53.03
CA SER A 19 -0.51 -11.22 53.47
C SER A 19 -0.06 -11.98 54.72
N THR A 20 1.08 -12.65 54.67
CA THR A 20 1.85 -13.00 55.87
C THR A 20 3.31 -12.61 55.67
N ILE A 21 3.77 -11.75 56.57
CA ILE A 21 5.12 -11.20 56.67
C ILE A 21 5.91 -12.15 57.56
N VAL A 22 6.98 -12.79 57.07
CA VAL A 22 8.06 -13.31 57.92
C VAL A 22 9.40 -13.32 57.17
N GLY A 23 10.35 -12.50 57.64
CA GLY A 23 11.76 -12.85 57.81
C GLY A 23 12.68 -13.01 56.58
N GLN A 24 13.46 -11.98 56.27
CA GLN A 24 14.81 -12.14 55.69
C GLN A 24 15.78 -12.70 56.76
N PRO A 25 16.80 -13.46 56.33
CA PRO A 25 18.14 -12.88 56.45
C PRO A 25 19.00 -13.03 55.19
N ALA A 26 20.02 -12.18 55.16
CA ALA A 26 20.99 -11.96 54.11
C ALA A 26 21.78 -13.21 53.70
N GLY A 27 21.97 -13.35 52.39
CA GLY A 27 22.86 -14.30 51.74
C GLY A 27 23.05 -13.88 50.30
N ALA A 28 23.95 -12.94 50.05
CA ALA A 28 24.32 -12.52 48.71
C ALA A 28 25.02 -13.68 48.00
N THR A 29 24.28 -14.39 47.18
CA THR A 29 24.83 -15.21 46.10
C THR A 29 24.17 -14.72 44.82
N ILE A 30 25.00 -14.20 43.93
CA ILE A 30 24.65 -13.81 42.56
C ILE A 30 24.32 -15.11 41.81
N THR A 31 23.10 -15.58 41.97
CA THR A 31 22.58 -16.71 41.20
C THR A 31 22.03 -16.14 39.90
N GLU A 32 22.75 -16.48 38.84
CA GLU A 32 22.43 -16.36 37.42
C GLU A 32 20.93 -16.17 37.16
N PHE A 33 20.58 -15.01 36.58
CA PHE A 33 19.28 -14.81 35.96
C PHE A 33 19.16 -15.80 34.81
N SER A 34 18.51 -16.92 35.12
CA SER A 34 18.12 -18.00 34.23
C SER A 34 17.68 -17.45 32.88
N THR A 35 18.41 -17.87 31.85
CA THR A 35 18.21 -17.61 30.43
C THR A 35 16.87 -18.07 29.86
N ASN A 36 15.89 -18.45 30.70
CA ASN A 36 14.62 -19.05 30.29
C ASN A 36 13.38 -18.13 30.29
N GLU A 37 13.48 -16.86 30.72
CA GLU A 37 12.33 -15.93 30.60
C GLU A 37 12.25 -15.17 29.27
N ARG A 38 13.20 -15.37 28.34
CA ARG A 38 13.07 -14.85 26.96
C ARG A 38 12.28 -15.77 26.02
N GLN A 39 11.83 -16.94 26.48
CA GLN A 39 11.15 -17.91 25.62
C GLN A 39 9.61 -17.86 25.68
N ILE A 40 8.99 -17.00 26.51
CA ILE A 40 7.53 -16.81 26.57
C ILE A 40 7.14 -15.39 26.04
N LEU A 41 7.99 -14.80 25.22
CA LEU A 41 7.67 -13.67 24.33
C LEU A 41 8.04 -14.01 22.89
N GLY A 42 7.79 -15.26 22.50
CA GLY A 42 7.72 -15.66 21.10
C GLY A 42 6.42 -15.16 20.46
N GLU A 43 6.11 -13.87 20.61
CA GLU A 43 5.19 -13.22 19.69
C GLU A 43 5.91 -13.26 18.35
N ALA A 44 5.47 -14.15 17.46
CA ALA A 44 6.03 -14.31 16.12
C ALA A 44 6.13 -12.91 15.51
N GLN A 45 7.35 -12.37 15.47
CA GLN A 45 7.67 -11.09 14.88
C GLN A 45 7.35 -11.28 13.41
N ALA A 46 6.12 -10.97 13.01
CA ALA A 46 5.72 -11.04 11.63
C ALA A 46 6.68 -10.11 10.90
N ASP A 47 7.59 -10.70 10.11
CA ASP A 47 8.67 -9.98 9.44
C ASP A 47 8.06 -8.74 8.79
N GLU A 48 8.48 -7.56 9.26
CA GLU A 48 7.92 -6.30 8.78
C GLU A 48 8.20 -6.20 7.28
N LEU A 49 7.13 -6.11 6.48
CA LEU A 49 7.23 -6.02 5.04
C LEU A 49 7.21 -4.55 4.62
N TYR A 50 8.07 -4.20 3.68
CA TYR A 50 8.11 -2.89 3.05
C TYR A 50 8.23 -3.02 1.53
N VAL A 51 7.99 -1.91 0.82
CA VAL A 51 8.12 -1.86 -0.64
C VAL A 51 9.28 -0.97 -1.04
N VAL A 52 10.02 -1.36 -2.08
CA VAL A 52 11.05 -0.53 -2.69
C VAL A 52 10.85 -0.43 -4.20
N GLY A 53 10.95 0.80 -4.72
CA GLY A 53 10.80 1.17 -6.12
C GLY A 53 12.13 1.63 -6.74
N PRO A 54 12.15 1.99 -8.03
CA PRO A 54 13.40 2.32 -8.73
C PRO A 54 14.02 3.65 -8.27
N SER A 55 13.28 4.49 -7.54
CA SER A 55 13.86 5.65 -6.84
C SER A 55 14.79 5.25 -5.69
N GLY A 56 14.67 4.02 -5.18
CA GLY A 56 15.26 3.60 -3.91
C GLY A 56 14.40 3.95 -2.69
N ASP A 57 13.32 4.73 -2.88
CA ASP A 57 12.40 5.09 -1.81
C ASP A 57 11.71 3.84 -1.26
N ARG A 58 11.61 3.79 0.07
CA ARG A 58 10.94 2.71 0.79
C ARG A 58 9.56 3.17 1.23
N PHE A 59 8.54 2.42 0.83
CA PHE A 59 7.18 2.59 1.33
C PHE A 59 6.94 1.62 2.48
N TYR A 60 6.79 2.19 3.68
CA TYR A 60 6.38 1.49 4.88
C TYR A 60 4.87 1.70 5.06
N PRO A 61 4.07 0.64 5.10
CA PRO A 61 2.65 0.75 5.41
C PRO A 61 2.48 1.17 6.89
N ASP A 62 1.53 2.06 7.16
CA ASP A 62 1.32 2.68 8.48
C ASP A 62 1.05 1.65 9.61
N ARG A 63 2.12 1.25 10.28
CA ARG A 63 2.16 0.99 11.72
C ARG A 63 3.17 1.86 12.48
N LEU A 64 3.93 2.70 11.79
CA LEU A 64 4.99 3.53 12.39
C LEU A 64 4.88 5.04 12.13
N SER A 65 3.95 5.53 11.30
CA SER A 65 3.68 6.98 11.18
C SER A 65 3.14 7.60 12.48
N ALA A 66 2.66 6.78 13.42
CA ALA A 66 2.30 7.22 14.76
C ALA A 66 3.51 7.35 15.72
N SER A 67 4.66 6.73 15.44
CA SER A 67 5.81 6.71 16.36
C SER A 67 7.08 7.41 15.85
N LEU A 68 7.19 7.69 14.55
CA LEU A 68 8.26 8.53 14.01
C LEU A 68 7.67 9.84 13.47
N LYS A 69 7.43 10.78 14.39
CA LYS A 69 7.31 12.21 14.07
C LYS A 69 8.68 12.74 13.64
N PHE A 70 9.16 12.35 12.46
CA PHE A 70 10.18 13.10 11.72
C PHE A 70 10.19 12.65 10.26
N VAL A 71 10.11 13.64 9.36
CA VAL A 71 10.11 13.54 7.89
C VAL A 71 8.74 13.30 7.23
N GLY A 72 8.07 14.40 6.86
CA GLY A 72 7.09 14.44 5.78
C GLY A 72 5.66 14.11 6.19
N THR A 73 4.77 15.09 6.02
CA THR A 73 3.32 14.93 5.93
C THR A 73 2.96 13.60 5.25
N PRO A 74 1.99 12.80 5.74
CA PRO A 74 1.53 11.63 5.00
C PRO A 74 1.25 12.09 3.58
N ALA A 75 1.89 11.43 2.61
CA ALA A 75 1.74 11.78 1.20
C ALA A 75 0.24 11.93 0.94
N ASN A 76 -0.15 13.03 0.26
CA ASN A 76 -1.51 13.22 -0.24
C ASN A 76 -1.84 12.07 -1.20
N TYR A 77 -2.19 10.89 -0.65
CA TYR A 77 -2.67 9.76 -1.42
C TYR A 77 -3.99 10.14 -2.08
N TRP A 78 -4.50 9.30 -2.97
CA TRP A 78 -5.60 9.67 -3.85
C TRP A 78 -6.80 10.22 -3.08
N SER A 79 -7.07 11.51 -3.29
CA SER A 79 -8.24 12.17 -2.73
C SER A 79 -9.49 11.38 -3.09
N PRO A 80 -10.44 11.23 -2.17
CA PRO A 80 -11.64 10.45 -2.44
C PRO A 80 -12.43 11.04 -3.62
N CYS A 81 -12.99 10.13 -4.41
CA CYS A 81 -13.93 10.45 -5.46
C CYS A 81 -15.23 9.65 -5.25
N GLY A 82 -16.26 10.35 -4.78
CA GLY A 82 -17.62 9.82 -4.62
C GLY A 82 -18.39 9.77 -5.94
N ILE A 83 -19.62 9.25 -5.90
CA ILE A 83 -20.47 9.13 -7.09
C ILE A 83 -20.93 10.48 -7.64
N PHE A 84 -21.12 11.48 -6.77
CA PHE A 84 -21.58 12.82 -7.14
C PHE A 84 -20.46 13.81 -7.47
N ASP A 85 -19.20 13.44 -7.25
CA ASP A 85 -18.07 14.28 -7.62
C ASP A 85 -18.02 14.50 -9.14
N LYS A 86 -17.62 15.71 -9.57
CA LYS A 86 -17.46 16.00 -11.00
C LYS A 86 -16.36 15.13 -11.61
N ASN A 87 -16.55 14.67 -12.85
CA ASN A 87 -15.56 13.85 -13.57
C ASN A 87 -14.18 14.53 -13.66
N ASN A 88 -14.15 15.86 -13.71
CA ASN A 88 -12.92 16.64 -13.79
C ASN A 88 -12.32 17.01 -12.42
N LYS A 89 -12.92 16.64 -11.29
CA LYS A 89 -12.33 16.87 -9.95
C LYS A 89 -10.94 16.25 -9.88
N MET A 90 -9.98 17.04 -9.41
CA MET A 90 -8.61 16.57 -9.21
C MET A 90 -8.55 15.59 -8.03
N VAL A 91 -7.91 14.46 -8.25
CA VAL A 91 -7.65 13.44 -7.22
C VAL A 91 -6.20 13.50 -6.76
N ARG A 92 -5.27 13.60 -7.72
CA ARG A 92 -3.84 13.70 -7.49
C ARG A 92 -3.14 14.28 -8.71
N LYS A 93 -2.14 15.13 -8.47
CA LYS A 93 -1.21 15.60 -9.50
C LYS A 93 0.13 14.91 -9.33
N PHE A 94 0.66 14.35 -10.40
CA PHE A 94 1.97 13.71 -10.45
C PHE A 94 2.92 14.51 -11.34
N ASN A 95 4.21 14.44 -11.03
CA ASN A 95 5.25 14.71 -12.00
C ASN A 95 5.39 13.51 -12.95
N ARG A 96 5.82 13.77 -14.18
CA ARG A 96 5.95 12.73 -15.22
C ARG A 96 7.22 12.97 -16.03
N GLN A 97 8.06 11.94 -16.10
CA GLN A 97 9.25 11.92 -16.95
C GLN A 97 8.93 12.22 -18.41
N ALA A 98 9.88 12.86 -19.09
CA ALA A 98 9.84 12.99 -20.54
C ALA A 98 9.98 11.62 -21.24
N ILE A 99 9.35 11.51 -22.41
CA ILE A 99 9.52 10.42 -23.37
C ILE A 99 9.96 11.05 -24.70
N LYS A 100 10.74 10.33 -25.51
CA LYS A 100 11.05 10.77 -26.88
C LYS A 100 9.76 11.13 -27.64
N GLY A 101 9.64 12.39 -28.07
CA GLY A 101 8.46 12.91 -28.76
C GLY A 101 7.29 13.35 -27.86
N LEU A 102 7.46 13.38 -26.53
CA LEU A 102 6.50 13.93 -25.57
C LEU A 102 7.23 14.53 -24.37
N SER A 103 7.16 15.85 -24.19
CA SER A 103 7.84 16.53 -23.08
C SER A 103 7.39 16.00 -21.70
N GLY A 104 8.32 16.07 -20.74
CA GLY A 104 8.01 15.82 -19.32
C GLY A 104 7.07 16.92 -18.84
N LYS A 105 5.97 16.52 -18.21
CA LYS A 105 4.93 17.43 -17.70
C LYS A 105 4.30 16.80 -16.47
N THR A 106 3.03 17.08 -16.24
CA THR A 106 2.25 16.50 -15.16
C THR A 106 1.43 15.30 -15.64
N GLY A 107 1.10 14.40 -14.72
CA GLY A 107 0.02 13.43 -14.86
C GLY A 107 -1.11 13.82 -13.91
N ASN A 108 -2.29 14.11 -14.44
CA ASN A 108 -3.44 14.54 -13.64
C ASN A 108 -4.37 13.36 -13.43
N LEU A 109 -4.37 12.77 -12.23
CA LEU A 109 -5.41 11.82 -11.86
C LEU A 109 -6.63 12.62 -11.46
N ARG A 110 -7.70 12.45 -12.23
CA ARG A 110 -9.02 13.02 -11.95
C ARG A 110 -9.99 11.92 -11.58
N CYS A 111 -11.14 12.30 -11.04
CA CYS A 111 -12.25 11.39 -10.79
C CYS A 111 -12.56 10.50 -12.00
N GLY A 112 -12.65 11.10 -13.19
CA GLY A 112 -12.90 10.38 -14.43
C GLY A 112 -14.22 9.63 -14.44
N TRP A 113 -14.29 8.54 -15.20
CA TRP A 113 -15.49 7.72 -15.36
C TRP A 113 -15.12 6.26 -15.65
N HIS A 114 -16.00 5.33 -15.27
CA HIS A 114 -15.93 3.95 -15.72
C HIS A 114 -16.63 3.80 -17.10
N LYS A 115 -16.34 2.71 -17.82
CA LYS A 115 -17.00 2.41 -19.12
C LYS A 115 -18.53 2.50 -18.95
N ASN A 116 -19.22 2.98 -19.99
CA ASN A 116 -20.68 3.16 -20.01
C ASN A 116 -21.25 4.19 -19.00
N ALA A 117 -20.46 5.20 -18.60
CA ALA A 117 -21.02 6.32 -17.85
C ALA A 117 -22.16 6.99 -18.63
N LYS A 118 -23.28 7.29 -17.94
CA LYS A 118 -24.48 7.90 -18.53
C LYS A 118 -24.09 9.15 -19.34
N GLY A 119 -24.35 9.14 -20.64
CA GLY A 119 -24.00 10.22 -21.58
C GLY A 119 -22.62 10.12 -22.26
N SER A 120 -21.85 9.05 -22.04
CA SER A 120 -20.55 8.84 -22.70
C SER A 120 -20.66 7.91 -23.91
N THR A 121 -20.32 8.42 -25.10
CA THR A 121 -20.10 7.62 -26.32
C THR A 121 -18.74 6.90 -26.33
N LYS A 122 -17.92 7.09 -25.28
CA LYS A 122 -16.56 6.56 -25.21
C LYS A 122 -16.56 5.16 -24.61
N ALA A 123 -16.13 4.18 -25.40
CA ALA A 123 -15.99 2.76 -25.02
C ALA A 123 -14.88 2.47 -23.98
N THR A 124 -14.17 3.51 -23.48
CA THR A 124 -13.07 3.36 -22.53
C THR A 124 -13.23 4.30 -21.34
N GLY A 125 -13.08 3.74 -20.13
CA GLY A 125 -13.05 4.51 -18.89
C GLY A 125 -11.69 5.19 -18.70
N VAL A 126 -11.66 6.23 -17.87
CA VAL A 126 -10.44 6.97 -17.50
C VAL A 126 -10.46 7.38 -16.03
N GLY A 127 -9.29 7.61 -15.45
CA GLY A 127 -9.11 8.22 -14.14
C GLY A 127 -9.44 7.30 -12.96
N PHE A 128 -9.64 7.90 -11.79
CA PHE A 128 -9.81 7.18 -10.53
C PHE A 128 -10.95 6.16 -10.58
N ARG A 129 -12.11 6.52 -11.14
CA ARG A 129 -13.26 5.60 -11.21
C ARG A 129 -13.01 4.41 -12.13
N HIS A 130 -12.26 4.60 -13.22
CA HIS A 130 -11.84 3.49 -14.06
C HIS A 130 -10.88 2.55 -13.33
N ILE A 131 -9.90 3.11 -12.61
CA ILE A 131 -8.94 2.34 -11.82
C ILE A 131 -9.67 1.59 -10.69
N LYS A 132 -10.56 2.27 -9.96
CA LYS A 132 -11.34 1.65 -8.89
C LYS A 132 -12.18 0.48 -9.41
N ALA A 133 -12.95 0.68 -10.48
CA ALA A 133 -13.83 -0.36 -10.99
C ALA A 133 -13.11 -1.50 -11.73
N GLY A 134 -11.92 -1.27 -12.29
CA GLY A 134 -11.20 -2.28 -13.09
C GLY A 134 -9.98 -2.90 -12.41
N HIS A 135 -9.40 -2.23 -11.43
CA HIS A 135 -8.07 -2.54 -10.90
C HIS A 135 -7.96 -2.43 -9.37
N MET A 136 -9.04 -2.08 -8.65
CA MET A 136 -9.02 -2.00 -7.17
C MET A 136 -8.61 -3.33 -6.54
N SER A 137 -9.23 -4.44 -6.95
CA SER A 137 -8.89 -5.77 -6.43
C SER A 137 -7.42 -6.14 -6.68
N GLN A 138 -6.85 -5.70 -7.81
CA GLN A 138 -5.43 -5.93 -8.09
C GLN A 138 -4.54 -5.14 -7.13
N TRP A 139 -4.90 -3.91 -6.79
CA TRP A 139 -4.18 -3.11 -5.79
C TRP A 139 -4.39 -3.64 -4.37
N GLU A 140 -5.59 -4.07 -4.01
CA GLU A 140 -5.89 -4.69 -2.71
C GLU A 140 -5.06 -5.95 -2.49
N ASN A 141 -4.95 -6.81 -3.53
CA ASN A 141 -4.12 -8.00 -3.48
C ASN A 141 -2.63 -7.70 -3.26
N GLN A 142 -2.15 -6.49 -3.57
CA GLN A 142 -0.79 -6.06 -3.24
C GLN A 142 -0.70 -5.45 -1.86
N ALA A 143 -1.65 -4.57 -1.54
CA ALA A 143 -1.70 -3.85 -0.28
C ALA A 143 -1.92 -4.78 0.93
N VAL A 144 -2.56 -5.94 0.74
CA VAL A 144 -2.80 -6.93 1.81
C VAL A 144 -1.50 -7.47 2.40
N PHE A 145 -0.44 -7.67 1.59
CA PHE A 145 0.88 -8.09 2.10
C PHE A 145 1.45 -7.08 3.09
N LEU A 146 1.12 -5.80 2.86
CA LEU A 146 1.64 -4.67 3.58
C LEU A 146 0.68 -4.22 4.70
N ARG A 147 -0.53 -4.77 4.79
CA ARG A 147 -1.60 -4.23 5.66
C ARG A 147 -1.88 -2.74 5.39
N ALA A 148 -1.71 -2.31 4.13
CA ALA A 148 -1.86 -0.91 3.69
C ALA A 148 -3.23 -0.63 3.09
N ASN A 149 -3.59 0.66 2.93
CA ASN A 149 -4.71 1.02 2.06
C ASN A 149 -4.33 0.84 0.59
N TRP A 150 -5.21 0.28 -0.23
CA TRP A 150 -4.94 0.11 -1.67
C TRP A 150 -4.63 1.44 -2.38
N ARG A 151 -5.20 2.56 -1.91
CA ARG A 151 -4.94 3.90 -2.49
C ARG A 151 -3.55 4.42 -2.17
N GLU A 152 -3.01 4.13 -1.00
CA GLU A 152 -1.65 4.53 -0.62
C GLU A 152 -0.64 3.79 -1.50
N MET A 153 -0.80 2.47 -1.59
CA MET A 153 0.03 1.63 -2.46
C MET A 153 -0.07 2.06 -3.93
N ALA A 154 -1.29 2.32 -4.41
CA ALA A 154 -1.50 2.78 -5.78
C ALA A 154 -0.92 4.18 -6.03
N ASP A 155 -1.00 5.11 -5.08
CA ASP A 155 -0.40 6.45 -5.20
C ASP A 155 1.11 6.35 -5.31
N TRP A 156 1.75 5.68 -4.34
CA TRP A 156 3.20 5.50 -4.31
C TRP A 156 3.69 4.82 -5.59
N ALA A 157 3.11 3.67 -5.97
CA ALA A 157 3.54 2.95 -7.16
C ALA A 157 3.29 3.76 -8.45
N THR A 158 2.18 4.50 -8.54
CA THR A 158 1.93 5.38 -9.70
C THR A 158 2.98 6.49 -9.78
N ASN A 159 3.39 7.04 -8.65
CA ASN A 159 4.46 8.04 -8.57
C ASN A 159 5.80 7.46 -9.05
N GLU A 160 6.15 6.25 -8.60
CA GLU A 160 7.35 5.53 -9.04
C GLU A 160 7.36 5.32 -10.57
N ALA A 161 6.25 4.82 -11.13
CA ALA A 161 6.14 4.65 -12.58
C ALA A 161 6.27 5.95 -13.35
N LEU A 162 5.66 7.04 -12.89
CA LEU A 162 5.68 8.29 -13.64
C LEU A 162 7.02 9.03 -13.52
N ASN A 163 7.73 8.91 -12.40
CA ASN A 163 8.99 9.62 -12.14
C ASN A 163 10.26 8.80 -12.37
N HIS A 164 10.18 7.47 -12.34
CA HIS A 164 11.32 6.56 -12.38
C HIS A 164 11.07 5.37 -13.32
N SER A 165 10.30 5.60 -14.40
CA SER A 165 10.00 4.54 -15.36
C SER A 165 11.26 3.96 -16.01
N CYS A 166 11.42 2.66 -15.88
CA CYS A 166 12.45 1.92 -16.60
C CYS A 166 12.05 1.62 -18.06
N LYS A 167 10.74 1.52 -18.33
CA LYS A 167 10.18 1.27 -19.67
C LYS A 167 9.04 2.24 -19.95
N LYS A 168 9.29 3.15 -20.88
CA LYS A 168 8.34 4.20 -21.29
C LYS A 168 8.25 4.34 -22.80
N GLY A 169 7.08 4.68 -23.31
CA GLY A 169 6.85 4.81 -24.76
C GLY A 169 5.67 5.69 -25.10
N TYR A 170 5.78 6.44 -26.19
CA TYR A 170 4.73 7.31 -26.71
C TYR A 170 4.10 6.67 -27.96
N PHE A 171 2.83 6.29 -27.83
CA PHE A 171 2.02 5.70 -28.89
C PHE A 171 1.25 6.82 -29.58
N LYS A 172 1.89 7.48 -30.54
CA LYS A 172 1.36 8.65 -31.27
C LYS A 172 -0.04 8.42 -31.83
N SER A 173 -0.24 7.30 -32.55
CA SER A 173 -1.53 6.94 -33.15
C SER A 173 -2.67 6.79 -32.13
N GLN A 174 -2.33 6.49 -30.87
CA GLN A 174 -3.32 6.35 -29.80
C GLN A 174 -3.41 7.60 -28.90
N GLY A 175 -2.52 8.59 -29.10
CA GLY A 175 -2.41 9.75 -28.22
C GLY A 175 -2.10 9.38 -26.77
N LYS A 176 -1.37 8.29 -26.52
CA LYS A 176 -1.11 7.74 -25.18
C LYS A 176 0.37 7.57 -24.89
N ALA A 177 0.77 7.92 -23.68
CA ALA A 177 2.08 7.59 -23.13
C ALA A 177 1.92 6.47 -22.11
N LYS A 178 2.82 5.48 -22.16
CA LYS A 178 2.88 4.38 -21.20
C LYS A 178 4.17 4.49 -20.38
N TYR A 179 4.06 4.19 -19.10
CA TYR A 179 5.14 4.15 -18.13
C TYR A 179 5.04 2.84 -17.36
N VAL A 180 6.18 2.21 -17.13
CA VAL A 180 6.31 0.99 -16.34
C VAL A 180 7.49 1.14 -15.39
N ALA A 181 7.29 0.77 -14.13
CA ALA A 181 8.35 0.66 -13.12
C ALA A 181 8.20 -0.66 -12.35
N PRO A 182 9.31 -1.38 -12.09
CA PRO A 182 9.30 -2.50 -11.15
C PRO A 182 9.17 -1.99 -9.72
N TYR A 183 8.68 -2.84 -8.82
CA TYR A 183 8.86 -2.67 -7.38
C TYR A 183 8.95 -4.04 -6.72
N GLN A 184 9.50 -4.06 -5.51
CA GLN A 184 9.71 -5.28 -4.75
C GLN A 184 9.09 -5.14 -3.38
N ILE A 185 8.45 -6.21 -2.90
CA ILE A 185 8.10 -6.36 -1.49
C ILE A 185 9.23 -7.11 -0.82
N ARG A 186 9.80 -6.53 0.23
CA ARG A 186 10.92 -7.08 0.99
C ARG A 186 10.55 -7.23 2.45
N ASP A 187 11.23 -8.15 3.13
CA ASP A 187 11.17 -8.26 4.58
C ASP A 187 12.19 -7.36 5.28
N SER A 188 12.14 -7.35 6.62
CA SER A 188 13.04 -6.59 7.49
C SER A 188 14.53 -6.94 7.31
N ARG A 189 14.86 -8.10 6.72
CA ARG A 189 16.23 -8.55 6.41
C ARG A 189 16.62 -8.26 4.96
N ASP A 190 15.86 -7.43 4.26
CA ASP A 190 16.05 -7.05 2.87
C ASP A 190 15.88 -8.20 1.86
N ARG A 191 15.32 -9.34 2.28
CA ARG A 191 15.05 -10.45 1.37
C ARG A 191 13.83 -10.12 0.53
N VAL A 192 13.93 -10.40 -0.76
CA VAL A 192 12.81 -10.17 -1.69
C VAL A 192 11.78 -11.27 -1.53
N ILE A 193 10.58 -10.88 -1.09
CA ILE A 193 9.43 -11.76 -0.98
C ILE A 193 8.66 -11.82 -2.31
N ARG A 194 8.46 -10.67 -2.98
CA ARG A 194 7.75 -10.60 -4.28
C ARG A 194 8.27 -9.51 -5.19
N ARG A 195 8.03 -9.68 -6.49
CA ARG A 195 8.36 -8.74 -7.57
C ARG A 195 7.11 -8.38 -8.35
N PHE A 196 6.93 -7.09 -8.58
CA PHE A 196 5.79 -6.57 -9.33
C PHE A 196 6.25 -5.46 -10.27
N ALA A 197 5.35 -5.08 -11.16
CA ALA A 197 5.47 -3.88 -11.95
C ALA A 197 4.16 -3.11 -11.95
N VAL A 198 4.27 -1.80 -11.91
CA VAL A 198 3.14 -0.88 -12.07
C VAL A 198 3.12 -0.36 -13.50
N TYR A 199 1.94 -0.39 -14.12
CA TYR A 199 1.71 0.12 -15.47
C TYR A 199 0.81 1.34 -15.37
N VAL A 200 1.30 2.48 -15.88
CA VAL A 200 0.55 3.74 -15.91
C VAL A 200 0.39 4.20 -17.36
N VAL A 201 -0.83 4.59 -17.72
CA VAL A 201 -1.13 5.18 -19.02
C VAL A 201 -1.63 6.60 -18.82
N VAL A 202 -1.05 7.54 -19.57
CA VAL A 202 -1.40 8.96 -19.53
C VAL A 202 -1.81 9.43 -20.93
N GLY A 203 -2.87 10.22 -21.03
CA GLY A 203 -3.25 10.88 -22.28
C GLY A 203 -2.23 11.96 -22.65
N ALA A 204 -1.73 11.93 -23.88
CA ALA A 204 -0.67 12.86 -24.31
C ALA A 204 -1.17 14.31 -24.43
N LYS A 205 -2.44 14.51 -24.82
CA LYS A 205 -3.04 15.83 -25.03
C LYS A 205 -3.54 16.45 -23.72
N ASP A 206 -4.36 15.72 -22.98
CA ASP A 206 -5.05 16.22 -21.77
C ASP A 206 -4.27 15.96 -20.48
N GLN A 207 -3.16 15.20 -20.56
CA GLN A 207 -2.30 14.82 -19.45
C GLN A 207 -3.03 14.04 -18.35
N ASN A 208 -4.22 13.52 -18.64
CA ASN A 208 -4.98 12.79 -17.63
C ASN A 208 -4.41 11.38 -17.46
N VAL A 209 -4.26 10.93 -16.22
CA VAL A 209 -3.99 9.52 -15.93
C VAL A 209 -5.22 8.73 -16.36
N ILE A 210 -5.04 7.87 -17.36
CA ILE A 210 -6.10 7.03 -17.91
C ILE A 210 -6.29 5.83 -16.98
N THR A 211 -5.21 5.12 -16.66
CA THR A 211 -5.23 3.94 -15.79
C THR A 211 -3.89 3.76 -15.07
N SER A 212 -3.92 3.05 -13.94
CA SER A 212 -2.78 2.59 -13.17
C SER A 212 -3.11 1.25 -12.52
N TYR A 213 -2.26 0.24 -12.73
CA TYR A 213 -2.48 -1.10 -12.17
C TYR A 213 -1.18 -1.88 -11.98
N PRO A 214 -1.12 -2.79 -10.99
CA PRO A 214 0.02 -3.66 -10.79
C PRO A 214 -0.14 -4.95 -11.62
N ARG A 215 0.98 -5.57 -11.98
CA ARG A 215 1.08 -6.94 -12.49
C ARG A 215 2.33 -7.61 -11.96
N ASP A 216 2.44 -8.93 -12.14
CA ASP A 216 3.66 -9.68 -11.84
C ASP A 216 4.86 -9.07 -12.58
N GLY A 217 5.96 -8.86 -11.86
CA GLY A 217 7.14 -8.12 -12.28
C GLY A 217 8.13 -8.93 -13.12
N ARG A 218 7.83 -10.19 -13.44
CA ARG A 218 8.71 -11.06 -14.26
C ARG A 218 9.10 -10.48 -15.61
N TYR A 219 8.33 -9.51 -16.12
CA TYR A 219 8.52 -8.90 -17.44
C TYR A 219 8.83 -7.39 -17.40
N SER A 220 9.13 -6.84 -16.22
CA SER A 220 9.65 -5.48 -16.11
C SER A 220 11.18 -5.47 -16.16
N CYS A 221 11.75 -4.27 -16.23
CA CYS A 221 13.18 -4.10 -16.02
C CYS A 221 13.56 -4.50 -14.58
N SER A 222 14.85 -4.74 -14.35
CA SER A 222 15.38 -4.93 -13.00
C SER A 222 15.10 -3.69 -12.15
N LEU A 223 14.87 -3.94 -10.86
CA LEU A 223 14.94 -2.89 -9.84
C LEU A 223 16.41 -2.54 -9.61
#